data_AF-A0A1H2TC86-F1
#
_entry.id   AF-A0A1H2TC86-F1
#
_cell.length_a   1.000
_cell.length_b   1.000
_cell.length_c   1.000
_cell.angle_alpha   90.00
_cell.angle_beta   90.00
_cell.angle_gamma   90.00
#
_symmetry.space_group_name_H-M   'P 1'
#
loop_
_entity.id
_entity.type
_entity.pdbx_description
1 polymer ?
#
loop_
_entity_poly.entity_id
_entity_poly.type
_entity_poly.pdbx_seq_one_letter_code
_entity_poly.pdbx_strand_id
1 'polypeptide(L)'
;MPDRQTQFWDLATWAEDTSPLYAYLCREAAADDAVLDLASAVPEGRQAPHLLLAAVHYLLDRNPDHRLAQYYPSIVADSREPDDECFPAFREFCLDHADDIRPLLRTRRTQTNAVRRSAVLYPAIAQVARAADGPLALVELGPSAGLNLLFDRYRYDYDGHVVGNSDSPVTIESSVRRGDPPLPETPPVIRSRVGIDRNPLDVTDAADRDWLRALIWPEHEDRRAVLDSALAVARDDPPELIEGDMLDDLPAVLDGLPTDVSVCVVNTLVLYQVPEQLSEALSTFLEDRMTQRPLHWLTGQPDLSGGESVGLDWKRRTDDGIQTTHLVDYEPHGAWLSWLP
;
A
#
# COMPACT_ATOMS: atom_id res chain seq x y z
N MET A 1 8.12 -11.34 -18.17
CA MET A 1 8.14 -9.89 -17.85
C MET A 1 8.77 -9.15 -19.02
N PRO A 2 8.34 -7.92 -19.32
CA PRO A 2 9.02 -7.07 -20.30
C PRO A 2 10.49 -6.86 -19.89
N ASP A 3 11.37 -6.61 -20.86
CA ASP A 3 12.76 -6.24 -20.55
C ASP A 3 12.83 -4.91 -19.78
N ARG A 4 14.02 -4.56 -19.28
CA ARG A 4 14.19 -3.37 -18.44
C ARG A 4 13.86 -2.08 -19.19
N GLN A 5 14.25 -1.97 -20.45
CA GLN A 5 13.97 -0.80 -21.26
C GLN A 5 12.46 -0.59 -21.42
N THR A 6 11.70 -1.63 -21.75
CA THR A 6 10.23 -1.54 -21.81
C THR A 6 9.62 -1.15 -20.47
N GLN A 7 10.09 -1.72 -19.35
CA GLN A 7 9.57 -1.34 -18.02
C GLN A 7 9.74 0.16 -17.73
N PHE A 8 10.87 0.77 -18.11
CA PHE A 8 11.08 2.21 -17.93
C PHE A 8 10.15 3.04 -18.83
N TRP A 9 9.95 2.65 -20.10
CA TRP A 9 8.99 3.32 -20.99
C TRP A 9 7.54 3.23 -20.49
N ASP A 10 7.13 2.07 -19.99
CA ASP A 10 5.79 1.85 -19.42
C ASP A 10 5.59 2.77 -18.20
N LEU A 11 6.58 2.83 -17.30
CA LEU A 11 6.50 3.72 -16.14
C LEU A 11 6.52 5.20 -16.53
N ALA A 12 7.33 5.58 -17.52
CA ALA A 12 7.37 6.96 -18.01
C ALA A 12 5.99 7.43 -18.49
N THR A 13 5.30 6.56 -19.24
CA THR A 13 3.95 6.84 -19.75
C THR A 13 2.94 6.96 -18.60
N TRP A 14 3.01 6.06 -17.61
CA TRP A 14 2.13 6.10 -16.45
C TRP A 14 2.37 7.32 -15.55
N ALA A 15 3.62 7.80 -15.48
CA ALA A 15 4.01 8.90 -14.62
C ALA A 15 3.67 10.30 -15.17
N GLU A 16 3.38 10.41 -16.46
CA GLU A 16 3.36 11.70 -17.20
C GLU A 16 2.49 12.77 -16.55
N ASP A 17 1.30 12.39 -16.08
CA ASP A 17 0.33 13.32 -15.49
C ASP A 17 0.49 13.54 -13.97
N THR A 18 1.39 12.78 -13.30
CA THR A 18 1.45 12.74 -11.84
C THR A 18 2.85 12.92 -11.24
N SER A 19 3.90 12.69 -12.02
CA SER A 19 5.29 13.00 -11.65
C SER A 19 6.09 13.28 -12.92
N PRO A 20 6.12 14.55 -13.39
CA PRO A 20 6.94 14.97 -14.51
C PRO A 20 8.42 14.60 -14.34
N LEU A 21 8.95 14.64 -13.11
CA LEU A 21 10.33 14.21 -12.83
C LEU A 21 10.54 12.73 -13.13
N TYR A 22 9.73 11.84 -12.56
CA TYR A 22 9.90 10.40 -12.78
C TYR A 22 9.58 10.01 -14.22
N ALA A 23 8.61 10.69 -14.86
CA ALA A 23 8.36 10.50 -16.29
C ALA A 23 9.61 10.83 -17.13
N TYR A 24 10.22 12.00 -16.89
CA TYR A 24 11.44 12.41 -17.58
C TYR A 24 12.60 11.45 -17.33
N LEU A 25 12.92 11.15 -16.07
CA LEU A 25 14.02 10.25 -15.71
C LEU A 25 13.85 8.85 -16.30
N CYS A 26 12.63 8.32 -16.32
CA CYS A 26 12.36 7.01 -16.91
C CYS A 26 12.58 6.98 -18.43
N ARG A 27 12.17 8.03 -19.17
CA ARG A 27 12.39 8.10 -20.63
C ARG A 27 13.87 8.08 -20.98
N GLU A 28 14.66 8.89 -20.27
CA GLU A 28 16.10 8.97 -20.49
C GLU A 28 16.82 7.69 -20.02
N ALA A 29 16.43 7.13 -18.87
CA ALA A 29 16.97 5.87 -18.36
C ALA A 29 16.72 4.69 -19.31
N ALA A 30 15.59 4.68 -20.03
CA ALA A 30 15.29 3.66 -21.02
C ALA A 30 16.25 3.68 -22.23
N ALA A 31 17.04 4.74 -22.41
CA ALA A 31 18.04 4.89 -23.46
C ALA A 31 19.50 4.83 -22.96
N ASP A 32 19.74 4.65 -21.65
CA ASP A 32 21.08 4.61 -21.06
C ASP A 32 21.50 3.22 -20.58
N ASP A 33 22.46 2.62 -21.27
CA ASP A 33 22.95 1.26 -20.98
C ASP A 33 23.51 1.11 -19.55
N ALA A 34 24.11 2.16 -18.98
CA ALA A 34 24.72 2.07 -17.65
C ALA A 34 23.67 2.09 -16.54
N VAL A 35 22.61 2.90 -16.70
CA VAL A 35 21.45 2.89 -15.80
C VAL A 35 20.67 1.58 -15.92
N LEU A 36 20.50 1.05 -17.14
CA LEU A 36 19.86 -0.25 -17.36
C LEU A 36 20.68 -1.40 -16.74
N ASP A 37 22.02 -1.38 -16.82
CA ASP A 37 22.88 -2.34 -16.13
C ASP A 37 22.73 -2.25 -14.61
N LEU A 38 22.65 -1.05 -14.05
CA LEU A 38 22.44 -0.87 -12.62
C LEU A 38 21.08 -1.47 -12.19
N ALA A 39 20.02 -1.15 -12.94
CA ALA A 39 18.66 -1.67 -12.73
C ALA A 39 18.57 -3.19 -12.90
N SER A 40 19.50 -3.82 -13.62
CA SER A 40 19.57 -5.27 -13.80
C SER A 40 19.84 -6.01 -12.48
N ALA A 41 20.34 -5.32 -11.44
CA ALA A 41 20.49 -5.88 -10.09
C ALA A 41 19.15 -6.22 -9.42
N VAL A 42 18.04 -5.67 -9.90
CA VAL A 42 16.69 -6.02 -9.44
C VAL A 42 16.36 -7.45 -9.86
N PRO A 43 15.91 -8.33 -8.94
CA PRO A 43 15.46 -9.67 -9.30
C PRO A 43 14.35 -9.68 -10.36
N GLU A 44 14.28 -10.76 -11.14
CA GLU A 44 13.12 -11.01 -12.00
C GLU A 44 11.83 -11.05 -11.16
N GLY A 45 10.71 -10.67 -11.74
CA GLY A 45 9.45 -10.58 -11.00
C GLY A 45 9.19 -9.24 -10.31
N ARG A 46 10.15 -8.30 -10.30
CA ARG A 46 10.02 -7.00 -9.64
C ARG A 46 10.06 -5.82 -10.61
N GLN A 47 9.40 -4.73 -10.19
CA GLN A 47 9.30 -3.46 -10.91
C GLN A 47 10.62 -2.66 -10.78
N ALA A 48 11.56 -2.90 -11.69
CA ALA A 48 12.91 -2.31 -11.58
C ALA A 48 12.94 -0.78 -11.61
N PRO A 49 12.17 -0.09 -12.47
CA PRO A 49 12.16 1.37 -12.48
C PRO A 49 11.75 1.97 -11.13
N HIS A 50 10.68 1.44 -10.53
CA HIS A 50 10.21 1.87 -9.20
C HIS A 50 11.27 1.67 -8.12
N LEU A 51 11.96 0.53 -8.12
CA LEU A 51 13.02 0.24 -7.14
C LEU A 51 14.25 1.11 -7.32
N LEU A 52 14.65 1.39 -8.57
CA LEU A 52 15.78 2.29 -8.84
C LEU A 52 15.47 3.71 -8.40
N LEU A 53 14.32 4.25 -8.79
CA LEU A 53 13.91 5.61 -8.41
C LEU A 53 13.79 5.75 -6.89
N ALA A 54 13.22 4.76 -6.21
CA ALA A 54 13.14 4.74 -4.75
C ALA A 54 14.52 4.61 -4.09
N ALA A 55 15.43 3.78 -4.61
CA ALA A 55 16.79 3.68 -4.08
C ALA A 55 17.58 4.99 -4.25
N VAL A 56 17.44 5.65 -5.40
CA VAL A 56 18.03 6.97 -5.63
C VAL A 56 17.44 7.99 -4.67
N HIS A 57 16.11 8.07 -4.54
CA HIS A 57 15.45 9.01 -3.63
C HIS A 57 15.88 8.76 -2.16
N TYR A 58 15.94 7.49 -1.73
CA TYR A 58 16.38 7.10 -0.39
C TYR A 58 17.80 7.58 -0.05
N LEU A 59 18.73 7.47 -1.00
CA LEU A 59 20.10 7.92 -0.83
C LEU A 59 20.24 9.44 -1.02
N LEU A 60 19.48 10.04 -1.93
CA LEU A 60 19.52 11.47 -2.22
C LEU A 60 19.04 12.30 -1.02
N ASP A 61 18.02 11.82 -0.30
CA ASP A 61 17.55 12.42 0.96
C ASP A 61 18.68 12.50 2.02
N ARG A 62 19.65 11.58 1.97
CA ARG A 62 20.86 11.58 2.83
C ARG A 62 22.02 12.38 2.25
N ASN A 63 21.91 12.84 1.01
CA ASN A 63 22.92 13.60 0.29
C ASN A 63 22.28 14.84 -0.39
N PRO A 64 21.64 15.74 0.38
CA PRO A 64 20.83 16.82 -0.17
C PRO A 64 21.64 17.90 -0.91
N ASP A 65 22.96 17.93 -0.72
CA ASP A 65 23.87 18.87 -1.41
C ASP A 65 24.16 18.47 -2.86
N HIS A 66 23.81 17.24 -3.26
CA HIS A 66 24.00 16.79 -4.64
C HIS A 66 23.08 17.54 -5.61
N ARG A 67 23.57 17.89 -6.81
CA ARG A 67 22.82 18.71 -7.77
C ARG A 67 21.50 18.10 -8.24
N LEU A 68 21.34 16.77 -8.15
CA LEU A 68 20.08 16.07 -8.40
C LEU A 68 18.95 16.48 -7.44
N ALA A 69 19.28 16.80 -6.17
CA ALA A 69 18.28 17.15 -5.16
C ALA A 69 17.46 18.39 -5.56
N GLN A 70 18.03 19.27 -6.40
CA GLN A 70 17.37 20.46 -6.93
C GLN A 70 16.09 20.15 -7.72
N TYR A 71 15.92 18.92 -8.21
CA TYR A 71 14.74 18.51 -8.97
C TYR A 71 13.69 17.78 -8.12
N TYR A 72 13.98 17.49 -6.85
CA TYR A 72 13.10 16.73 -5.96
C TYR A 72 12.33 17.69 -5.02
N PRO A 73 11.05 18.01 -5.30
CA PRO A 73 10.23 18.86 -4.41
C PRO A 73 10.07 18.29 -3.00
N SER A 74 10.24 16.97 -2.85
CA SER A 74 10.25 16.30 -1.55
C SER A 74 11.51 16.56 -0.71
N ILE A 75 12.57 17.13 -1.29
CA ILE A 75 13.86 17.39 -0.62
C ILE A 75 14.11 18.90 -0.51
N VAL A 76 13.75 19.68 -1.53
CA VAL A 76 13.97 21.13 -1.58
C VAL A 76 12.65 21.88 -1.83
N ALA A 77 12.50 23.05 -1.23
CA ALA A 77 11.26 23.84 -1.34
C ALA A 77 11.06 24.47 -2.74
N ASP A 78 12.13 24.94 -3.38
CA ASP A 78 12.10 25.57 -4.70
C ASP A 78 12.72 24.62 -5.74
N SER A 79 12.04 23.51 -6.03
CA SER A 79 12.53 22.52 -6.99
C SER A 79 12.49 23.05 -8.43
N ARG A 80 13.44 22.60 -9.23
CA ARG A 80 13.52 22.86 -10.68
C ARG A 80 12.68 21.83 -11.43
N GLU A 81 12.05 22.28 -12.51
CA GLU A 81 11.48 21.38 -13.52
C GLU A 81 12.59 20.59 -14.22
N PRO A 82 12.31 19.35 -14.69
CA PRO A 82 13.28 18.58 -15.45
C PRO A 82 13.75 19.33 -16.71
N ASP A 83 15.06 19.49 -16.84
CA ASP A 83 15.74 20.08 -17.98
C ASP A 83 16.91 19.19 -18.43
N ASP A 84 17.66 19.62 -19.45
CA ASP A 84 18.76 18.84 -20.04
C ASP A 84 19.90 18.48 -19.05
N GLU A 85 19.96 19.12 -17.86
CA GLU A 85 20.92 18.80 -16.80
C GLU A 85 20.38 17.79 -15.78
N CYS A 86 19.07 17.52 -15.78
CA CYS A 86 18.40 16.63 -14.82
C CYS A 86 18.88 15.18 -14.96
N PHE A 87 18.81 14.61 -16.16
CA PHE A 87 19.25 13.23 -16.36
C PHE A 87 20.77 13.05 -16.21
N PRO A 88 21.64 13.95 -16.71
CA PRO A 88 23.07 13.90 -16.37
C PRO A 88 23.35 13.88 -14.87
N ALA A 89 22.64 14.68 -14.06
CA ALA A 89 22.74 14.66 -12.60
C ALA A 89 22.25 13.33 -12.00
N PHE A 90 21.15 12.78 -12.51
CA PHE A 90 20.61 11.49 -12.07
C PHE A 90 21.58 10.34 -12.37
N ARG A 91 22.12 10.33 -13.59
CA ARG A 91 23.07 9.33 -14.06
C ARG A 91 24.37 9.38 -13.25
N GLU A 92 24.91 10.58 -13.02
CA GLU A 92 26.06 10.80 -12.15
C GLU A 92 25.82 10.20 -10.76
N PHE A 93 24.71 10.57 -10.12
CA PHE A 93 24.34 10.04 -8.80
C PHE A 93 24.21 8.51 -8.79
N CYS A 94 23.54 7.94 -9.80
CA CYS A 94 23.39 6.49 -9.93
C CYS A 94 24.74 5.76 -10.00
N LEU A 95 25.69 6.30 -10.75
CA LEU A 95 26.98 5.65 -10.97
C LEU A 95 27.93 5.86 -9.79
N ASP A 96 27.94 7.05 -9.20
CA ASP A 96 28.77 7.36 -8.02
C ASP A 96 28.30 6.58 -6.78
N HIS A 97 26.99 6.29 -6.68
CA HIS A 97 26.39 5.51 -5.59
C HIS A 97 26.03 4.07 -5.97
N ALA A 98 26.59 3.53 -7.06
CA ALA A 98 26.21 2.21 -7.56
C ALA A 98 26.40 1.08 -6.51
N ASP A 99 27.45 1.16 -5.68
CA ASP A 99 27.75 0.18 -4.64
C ASP A 99 26.73 0.21 -3.48
N ASP A 100 26.12 1.37 -3.22
CA ASP A 100 25.05 1.52 -2.23
C ASP A 100 23.66 1.19 -2.80
N ILE A 101 23.44 1.49 -4.09
CA ILE A 101 22.17 1.23 -4.79
C ILE A 101 21.96 -0.28 -5.01
N ARG A 102 22.97 -1.02 -5.48
CA ARG A 102 22.82 -2.44 -5.85
C ARG A 102 22.29 -3.32 -4.69
N PRO A 103 22.76 -3.18 -3.44
CA PRO A 103 22.19 -3.89 -2.29
C PRO A 103 20.69 -3.58 -2.07
N LEU A 104 20.29 -2.31 -2.20
CA LEU A 104 18.88 -1.91 -2.07
C LEU A 104 18.03 -2.56 -3.17
N LEU A 105 18.48 -2.53 -4.42
CA LEU A 105 17.77 -3.16 -5.56
C LEU A 105 17.56 -4.67 -5.39
N ARG A 106 18.51 -5.36 -4.78
CA ARG A 106 18.43 -6.81 -4.53
C ARG A 106 17.48 -7.16 -3.40
N THR A 107 17.52 -6.40 -2.31
CA THR A 107 16.88 -6.76 -1.04
C THR A 107 15.52 -6.11 -0.87
N ARG A 108 15.41 -4.81 -1.16
CA ARG A 108 14.17 -4.05 -0.97
C ARG A 108 13.12 -4.42 -2.02
N ARG A 109 11.87 -4.14 -1.66
CA ARG A 109 10.68 -4.39 -2.48
C ARG A 109 9.87 -3.10 -2.62
N THR A 110 9.14 -3.00 -3.73
CA THR A 110 8.05 -2.03 -3.84
C THR A 110 6.98 -2.41 -2.83
N GLN A 111 6.65 -1.48 -1.93
CA GLN A 111 5.58 -1.69 -0.95
C GLN A 111 4.67 -0.48 -0.91
N THR A 112 3.49 -0.63 -1.51
CA THR A 112 2.50 0.44 -1.61
C THR A 112 1.62 0.43 -0.36
N ASN A 113 2.14 0.97 0.73
CA ASN A 113 1.43 1.13 2.01
C ASN A 113 0.51 2.36 1.97
N ALA A 114 -0.49 2.34 1.09
CA ALA A 114 -1.42 3.45 0.87
C ALA A 114 -2.39 3.59 2.05
N VAL A 115 -1.99 4.34 3.07
CA VAL A 115 -2.75 4.61 4.31
C VAL A 115 -4.18 5.08 4.02
N ARG A 116 -4.35 5.90 2.98
CA ARG A 116 -5.65 6.44 2.58
C ARG A 116 -6.69 5.36 2.21
N ARG A 117 -6.29 4.12 1.90
CA ARG A 117 -7.23 2.99 1.73
C ARG A 117 -8.00 2.68 3.01
N SER A 118 -7.50 3.11 4.16
CA SER A 118 -8.26 3.04 5.42
C SER A 118 -9.61 3.77 5.33
N ALA A 119 -9.77 4.78 4.45
CA ALA A 119 -11.07 5.42 4.21
C ALA A 119 -12.10 4.51 3.53
N VAL A 120 -11.64 3.44 2.88
CA VAL A 120 -12.50 2.41 2.29
C VAL A 120 -12.72 1.28 3.29
N LEU A 121 -11.67 0.92 4.03
CA LEU A 121 -11.74 -0.11 5.06
C LEU A 121 -12.59 0.31 6.27
N TYR A 122 -12.62 1.59 6.64
CA TYR A 122 -13.41 2.07 7.78
C TYR A 122 -14.91 1.70 7.67
N PRO A 123 -15.63 2.10 6.61
CA PRO A 123 -17.03 1.69 6.45
C PRO A 123 -17.18 0.18 6.21
N ALA A 124 -16.27 -0.47 5.47
CA ALA A 124 -16.35 -1.91 5.23
C ALA A 124 -16.23 -2.74 6.52
N ILE A 125 -15.25 -2.43 7.37
CA ILE A 125 -15.06 -3.08 8.67
C ILE A 125 -16.21 -2.72 9.61
N ALA A 126 -16.75 -1.49 9.55
CA ALA A 126 -17.94 -1.12 10.31
C ALA A 126 -19.17 -1.96 9.92
N GLN A 127 -19.36 -2.25 8.64
CA GLN A 127 -20.43 -3.14 8.18
C GLN A 127 -20.22 -4.58 8.67
N VAL A 128 -18.98 -5.09 8.63
CA VAL A 128 -18.64 -6.40 9.17
C VAL A 128 -18.91 -6.48 10.67
N ALA A 129 -18.45 -5.49 11.45
CA ALA A 129 -18.63 -5.45 12.90
C ALA A 129 -20.12 -5.41 13.30
N ARG A 130 -20.94 -4.65 12.56
CA ARG A 130 -22.41 -4.64 12.76
C ARG A 130 -23.03 -6.01 12.50
N ALA A 131 -22.59 -6.73 11.48
CA ALA A 131 -23.09 -8.08 11.19
C ALA A 131 -22.57 -9.14 12.16
N ALA A 132 -21.38 -8.95 12.72
CA ALA A 132 -20.80 -9.80 13.75
C ALA A 132 -21.40 -9.53 15.16
N ASP A 133 -22.10 -8.41 15.33
CA ASP A 133 -22.67 -7.94 16.61
C ASP A 133 -21.62 -7.90 17.75
N GLY A 134 -20.41 -7.44 17.46
CA GLY A 134 -19.33 -7.48 18.44
C GLY A 134 -17.96 -7.01 17.95
N PRO A 135 -16.93 -7.11 18.82
CA PRO A 135 -15.56 -6.79 18.47
C PRO A 135 -14.99 -7.79 17.46
N LEU A 136 -13.97 -7.34 16.71
CA LEU A 136 -13.31 -8.15 15.68
C LEU A 136 -11.87 -8.48 16.05
N ALA A 137 -11.39 -9.64 15.59
CA ALA A 137 -9.98 -9.91 15.39
C ALA A 137 -9.62 -9.66 13.92
N LEU A 138 -8.69 -8.75 13.66
CA LEU A 138 -8.28 -8.39 12.29
C LEU A 138 -7.05 -9.17 11.85
N VAL A 139 -7.09 -9.62 10.59
CA VAL A 139 -5.93 -10.18 9.89
C VAL A 139 -5.76 -9.46 8.57
N GLU A 140 -4.63 -8.78 8.32
CA GLU A 140 -4.33 -8.20 7.01
C GLU A 140 -3.32 -9.05 6.25
N LEU A 141 -3.62 -9.37 4.98
CA LEU A 141 -2.71 -10.08 4.08
C LEU A 141 -1.95 -9.08 3.19
N GLY A 142 -0.62 -9.13 3.23
CA GLY A 142 0.26 -8.18 2.55
C GLY A 142 0.22 -6.74 3.09
N PRO A 143 0.26 -6.53 4.42
CA PRO A 143 0.13 -5.22 5.06
C PRO A 143 1.34 -4.28 4.89
N SER A 144 2.48 -4.75 4.34
CA SER A 144 3.75 -4.02 4.38
C SER A 144 4.15 -3.67 5.82
N ALA A 145 3.91 -2.43 6.26
CA ALA A 145 4.20 -1.94 7.61
C ALA A 145 2.96 -1.88 8.52
N GLY A 146 1.82 -2.45 8.09
CA GLY A 146 0.62 -2.57 8.94
C GLY A 146 -0.15 -1.27 9.16
N LEU A 147 0.05 -0.24 8.34
CA LEU A 147 -0.59 1.06 8.59
C LEU A 147 -2.10 1.02 8.40
N ASN A 148 -2.64 0.15 7.54
CA ASN A 148 -4.09 -0.03 7.39
C ASN A 148 -4.71 -0.88 8.50
N LEU A 149 -3.94 -1.73 9.19
CA LEU A 149 -4.40 -2.38 10.43
C LEU A 149 -4.77 -1.36 11.52
N LEU A 150 -4.28 -0.12 11.43
CA LEU A 150 -4.53 0.96 12.39
C LEU A 150 -5.69 1.89 11.99
N PHE A 151 -6.56 1.47 11.07
CA PHE A 151 -7.69 2.27 10.56
C PHE A 151 -8.56 2.88 11.68
N ASP A 152 -8.76 2.18 12.79
CA ASP A 152 -9.55 2.64 13.95
C ASP A 152 -8.88 3.79 14.72
N ARG A 153 -7.61 4.10 14.44
CA ARG A 153 -6.85 5.16 15.12
C ARG A 153 -6.83 6.46 14.35
N TYR A 154 -7.36 6.49 13.14
CA TYR A 154 -7.30 7.66 12.26
C TYR A 154 -8.58 8.50 12.32
N ARG A 155 -8.46 9.77 11.93
CA ARG A 155 -9.58 10.66 11.65
C ARG A 155 -9.89 10.59 10.16
N TYR A 156 -11.17 10.61 9.81
CA TYR A 156 -11.63 10.61 8.43
C TYR A 156 -12.47 11.84 8.14
N ASP A 157 -12.36 12.36 6.93
CA ASP A 157 -13.19 13.44 6.40
C ASP A 157 -13.77 13.02 5.05
N TYR A 158 -15.08 12.79 5.03
CA TYR A 158 -15.84 12.43 3.83
C TYR A 158 -16.68 13.61 3.37
N ASP A 159 -16.11 14.47 2.53
CA ASP A 159 -16.76 15.67 2.00
C ASP A 159 -17.35 16.58 3.10
N GLY A 160 -16.61 16.75 4.21
CA GLY A 160 -17.00 17.54 5.39
C GLY A 160 -17.70 16.73 6.49
N HIS A 161 -18.01 15.44 6.24
CA HIS A 161 -18.52 14.53 7.27
C HIS A 161 -17.35 13.83 7.98
N VAL A 162 -17.11 14.22 9.23
CA VAL A 162 -15.94 13.80 10.01
C VAL A 162 -16.29 12.68 10.97
N VAL A 163 -15.53 11.59 10.94
CA VAL A 163 -15.68 10.41 11.83
C VAL A 163 -14.32 9.84 12.26
N GLY A 164 -14.34 8.88 13.18
CA GLY A 164 -13.14 8.20 13.67
C GLY A 164 -12.54 8.90 14.89
N ASN A 165 -11.23 8.75 15.07
CA ASN A 165 -10.53 9.30 16.23
C ASN A 165 -10.27 10.81 16.05
N SER A 166 -11.01 11.66 16.77
CA SER A 166 -10.87 13.12 16.67
C SER A 166 -9.51 13.65 17.10
N ASP A 167 -8.79 12.92 17.94
CA ASP A 167 -7.48 13.31 18.47
C ASP A 167 -6.32 12.79 17.60
N SER A 168 -6.62 12.07 16.52
CA SER A 168 -5.62 11.53 15.60
C SER A 168 -4.87 12.66 14.88
N PRO A 169 -3.52 12.62 14.81
CA PRO A 169 -2.76 13.52 13.94
C PRO A 169 -2.93 13.17 12.45
N VAL A 170 -3.45 11.98 12.14
CA VAL A 170 -3.76 11.54 10.78
C VAL A 170 -5.19 11.94 10.45
N THR A 171 -5.35 12.79 9.43
CA THR A 171 -6.63 13.00 8.75
C THR A 171 -6.56 12.39 7.35
N ILE A 172 -7.48 11.48 7.06
CA ILE A 172 -7.64 10.88 5.74
C ILE A 172 -8.89 11.47 5.10
N GLU A 173 -8.68 12.18 4.00
CA GLU A 173 -9.76 12.76 3.20
C GLU A 173 -10.12 11.80 2.05
N SER A 174 -11.41 11.61 1.82
CA SER A 174 -11.92 10.80 0.71
C SER A 174 -13.31 11.27 0.28
N SER A 175 -13.56 11.42 -1.02
CA SER A 175 -14.89 11.81 -1.50
C SER A 175 -15.83 10.62 -1.68
N VAL A 176 -17.07 10.74 -1.20
CA VAL A 176 -18.13 9.75 -1.45
C VAL A 176 -18.85 10.14 -2.73
N ARG A 177 -18.44 9.55 -3.86
CA ARG A 177 -19.04 9.82 -5.17
C ARG A 177 -20.48 9.31 -5.26
N ARG A 178 -20.77 8.17 -4.64
CA ARG A 178 -22.08 7.49 -4.68
C ARG A 178 -22.32 6.69 -3.40
N GLY A 179 -23.60 6.46 -3.10
CA GLY A 179 -24.05 5.62 -2.00
C GLY A 179 -24.00 6.31 -0.64
N ASP A 180 -24.30 5.54 0.41
CA ASP A 180 -24.31 5.97 1.80
C ASP A 180 -23.52 4.96 2.64
N PRO A 181 -22.18 5.07 2.67
CA PRO A 181 -21.34 4.13 3.42
C PRO A 181 -21.65 4.23 4.92
N PRO A 182 -21.60 3.11 5.67
CA PRO A 182 -21.80 3.13 7.11
C PRO A 182 -20.61 3.81 7.80
N LEU A 183 -20.77 5.08 8.15
CA LEU A 183 -19.75 5.91 8.80
C LEU A 183 -20.14 6.16 10.27
N PRO A 184 -19.90 5.19 11.20
CA PRO A 184 -20.15 5.44 12.62
C PRO A 184 -19.22 6.53 13.15
N GLU A 185 -19.69 7.33 14.10
CA GLU A 185 -18.86 8.37 14.75
C GLU A 185 -17.61 7.76 15.40
N THR A 186 -17.78 6.64 16.11
CA THR A 186 -16.70 5.88 16.73
C THR A 186 -16.33 4.65 15.91
N PRO A 187 -15.02 4.31 15.82
CA PRO A 187 -14.57 3.12 15.11
C PRO A 187 -15.11 1.82 15.73
N PRO A 188 -15.22 0.73 14.95
CA PRO A 188 -15.45 -0.60 15.48
C PRO A 188 -14.38 -1.04 16.49
N VAL A 189 -14.78 -1.79 17.51
CA VAL A 189 -13.84 -2.29 18.52
C VAL A 189 -13.00 -3.43 17.96
N ILE A 190 -11.67 -3.26 17.96
CA ILE A 190 -10.72 -4.26 17.50
C ILE A 190 -10.04 -4.92 18.70
N ARG A 191 -10.29 -6.22 18.90
CA ARG A 191 -9.77 -6.98 20.05
C ARG A 191 -8.30 -7.37 19.89
N SER A 192 -7.91 -7.69 18.66
CA SER A 192 -6.56 -8.06 18.25
C SER A 192 -6.40 -7.76 16.76
N ARG A 193 -5.16 -7.50 16.33
CA ARG A 193 -4.81 -7.25 14.93
C ARG A 193 -3.47 -7.89 14.64
N VAL A 194 -3.36 -8.58 13.51
CA VAL A 194 -2.12 -9.18 13.04
C VAL A 194 -2.01 -9.03 11.54
N GLY A 195 -0.82 -8.75 11.05
CA GLY A 195 -0.52 -8.69 9.63
C GLY A 195 0.41 -9.81 9.21
N ILE A 196 0.21 -10.38 8.02
CA ILE A 196 1.13 -11.35 7.42
C ILE A 196 1.67 -10.83 6.10
N ASP A 197 2.98 -10.62 6.03
CA ASP A 197 3.68 -10.13 4.84
C ASP A 197 4.93 -10.97 4.58
N ARG A 198 5.34 -11.12 3.32
CA ARG A 198 6.60 -11.80 2.98
C ARG A 198 7.85 -10.97 3.29
N ASN A 199 7.68 -9.67 3.52
CA ASN A 199 8.75 -8.74 3.87
C ASN A 199 8.15 -7.57 4.66
N PRO A 200 7.69 -7.81 5.90
CA PRO A 200 7.11 -6.74 6.72
C PRO A 200 8.16 -5.66 6.96
N LEU A 201 7.71 -4.41 7.06
CA LEU A 201 8.59 -3.28 7.40
C LEU A 201 8.35 -2.85 8.84
N ASP A 202 9.43 -2.70 9.59
CA ASP A 202 9.38 -2.30 10.99
C ASP A 202 9.30 -0.77 11.09
N VAL A 203 8.14 -0.26 11.49
CA VAL A 203 7.93 1.18 11.68
C VAL A 203 8.82 1.77 12.78
N THR A 204 9.40 0.96 13.67
CA THR A 204 10.34 1.42 14.69
C THR A 204 11.77 1.58 14.15
N ASP A 205 12.12 0.90 13.06
CA ASP A 205 13.38 1.09 12.32
C ASP A 205 13.34 2.35 11.43
N ALA A 206 14.35 3.21 11.56
CA ALA A 206 14.47 4.41 10.73
C ALA A 206 14.67 4.11 9.24
N ALA A 207 15.47 3.11 8.90
CA ALA A 207 15.74 2.75 7.51
C ALA A 207 14.48 2.27 6.79
N ASP A 208 13.58 1.56 7.48
CA ASP A 208 12.32 1.08 6.93
C ASP A 208 11.32 2.22 6.73
N ARG A 209 11.22 3.14 7.69
CA ARG A 209 10.41 4.36 7.51
C ARG A 209 10.91 5.23 6.36
N ASP A 210 12.22 5.39 6.24
CA ASP A 210 12.80 6.19 5.17
C ASP A 210 12.65 5.48 3.81
N TRP A 211 12.70 4.15 3.78
CA TRP A 211 12.36 3.37 2.58
C TRP A 211 10.89 3.57 2.17
N LEU A 212 9.95 3.54 3.12
CA LEU A 212 8.53 3.83 2.85
C LEU A 212 8.34 5.23 2.26
N ARG A 213 9.06 6.24 2.75
CA ARG A 213 9.04 7.60 2.18
C ARG A 213 9.59 7.64 0.77
N ALA A 214 10.70 6.96 0.52
CA ALA A 214 11.34 6.96 -0.80
C ALA A 214 10.47 6.29 -1.88
N LEU A 215 9.55 5.41 -1.49
CA LEU A 215 8.54 4.82 -2.36
C LEU A 215 7.40 5.80 -2.74
N ILE A 216 7.25 6.93 -2.04
CA ILE A 216 6.33 8.01 -2.40
C ILE A 216 7.04 8.96 -3.36
N TRP A 217 6.37 9.23 -4.48
CA TRP A 217 6.94 10.00 -5.59
C TRP A 217 7.16 11.45 -5.20
N PRO A 218 8.17 12.14 -5.77
CA PRO A 218 8.62 13.44 -5.29
C PRO A 218 7.47 14.45 -5.13
N GLU A 219 6.60 14.54 -6.13
CA GLU A 219 5.47 15.46 -6.23
C GLU A 219 4.25 15.05 -5.36
N HIS A 220 4.24 13.85 -4.78
CA HIS A 220 3.10 13.34 -4.00
C HIS A 220 3.17 13.77 -2.52
N GLU A 221 3.24 15.07 -2.28
CA GLU A 221 3.37 15.68 -0.95
C GLU A 221 2.27 15.24 0.02
N ASP A 222 1.01 15.30 -0.40
CA ASP A 222 -0.15 14.91 0.42
C ASP A 222 -0.06 13.44 0.87
N ARG A 223 0.41 12.55 -0.01
CA ARG A 223 0.59 11.13 0.33
C ARG A 223 1.72 10.95 1.34
N ARG A 224 2.79 11.73 1.20
CA ARG A 224 3.94 11.73 2.12
C ARG A 224 3.54 12.23 3.50
N ALA A 225 2.77 13.32 3.58
CA ALA A 225 2.29 13.89 4.83
C ALA A 225 1.37 12.93 5.61
N VAL A 226 0.45 12.25 4.90
CA VAL A 226 -0.41 11.21 5.50
C VAL A 226 0.43 10.02 5.99
N LEU A 227 1.39 9.56 5.18
CA LEU A 227 2.30 8.48 5.57
C LEU A 227 3.10 8.85 6.83
N ASP A 228 3.67 10.05 6.90
CA ASP A 228 4.47 10.50 8.04
C ASP A 228 3.66 10.54 9.33
N SER A 229 2.43 11.03 9.25
CA SER A 229 1.50 11.08 10.38
C SER A 229 1.11 9.67 10.83
N ALA A 230 0.86 8.75 9.88
CA ALA A 230 0.52 7.36 10.18
C ALA A 230 1.71 6.59 10.78
N LEU A 231 2.93 6.83 10.30
CA LEU A 231 4.14 6.28 10.87
C LEU A 231 4.34 6.76 12.31
N ALA A 232 4.00 8.02 12.64
CA ALA A 232 4.04 8.51 14.01
C ALA A 232 3.06 7.73 14.91
N VAL A 233 1.80 7.57 14.49
CA VAL A 233 0.79 6.78 15.22
C VAL A 233 1.22 5.33 15.38
N ALA A 234 1.77 4.72 14.33
CA ALA A 234 2.19 3.32 14.34
C ALA A 234 3.39 3.08 15.26
N ARG A 235 4.30 4.06 15.41
CA ARG A 235 5.47 3.91 16.29
C ARG A 235 5.12 3.84 17.76
N ASP A 236 4.05 4.52 18.18
CA ASP A 236 3.64 4.56 19.59
C ASP A 236 3.07 3.22 20.06
N ASP A 237 2.36 2.50 19.18
CA ASP A 237 1.84 1.15 19.44
C ASP A 237 1.77 0.35 18.13
N PRO A 238 2.89 -0.26 17.69
CA PRO A 238 2.99 -0.94 16.41
C PRO A 238 2.07 -2.17 16.32
N PRO A 239 1.42 -2.42 15.16
CA PRO A 239 0.66 -3.64 14.96
C PRO A 239 1.60 -4.85 14.92
N GLU A 240 1.11 -6.01 15.35
CA GLU A 240 1.84 -7.27 15.20
C GLU A 240 1.96 -7.64 13.72
N LEU A 241 3.18 -7.87 13.25
CA LEU A 241 3.49 -8.28 11.89
C LEU A 241 4.29 -9.58 11.91
N ILE A 242 3.86 -10.55 11.12
CA ILE A 242 4.50 -11.85 10.94
C ILE A 242 5.10 -11.88 9.54
N GLU A 243 6.40 -12.16 9.47
CA GLU A 243 7.05 -12.50 8.21
C GLU A 243 6.61 -13.92 7.80
N GLY A 244 5.88 -14.04 6.70
CA GLY A 244 5.33 -15.32 6.26
C GLY A 244 4.62 -15.27 4.91
N ASP A 245 4.32 -16.45 4.38
CA ASP A 245 3.48 -16.63 3.22
C ASP A 245 1.99 -16.64 3.60
N MET A 246 1.20 -15.80 2.93
CA MET A 246 -0.23 -15.65 3.25
C MET A 246 -1.09 -16.89 3.02
N LEU A 247 -0.59 -17.93 2.35
CA LEU A 247 -1.28 -19.21 2.23
C LEU A 247 -0.72 -20.25 3.20
N ASP A 248 0.60 -20.36 3.30
CA ASP A 248 1.22 -21.43 4.10
C ASP A 248 1.18 -21.14 5.61
N ASP A 249 1.33 -19.87 6.02
CA ASP A 249 1.42 -19.49 7.43
C ASP A 249 0.10 -18.96 8.02
N LEU A 250 -0.85 -18.55 7.16
CA LEU A 250 -2.17 -18.08 7.58
C LEU A 250 -2.97 -19.07 8.46
N PRO A 251 -2.91 -20.41 8.26
CA PRO A 251 -3.55 -21.35 9.17
C PRO A 251 -3.13 -21.18 10.62
N ALA A 252 -1.82 -21.06 10.88
CA ALA A 252 -1.28 -20.89 12.23
C ALA A 252 -1.69 -19.55 12.84
N VAL A 253 -1.71 -18.49 12.03
CA VAL A 253 -2.20 -17.17 12.44
C VAL A 253 -3.67 -17.26 12.88
N LEU A 254 -4.55 -17.84 12.07
CA LEU A 254 -5.96 -17.96 12.40
C LEU A 254 -6.20 -18.82 13.66
N ASP A 255 -5.46 -19.91 13.83
CA ASP A 255 -5.58 -20.80 14.98
C ASP A 255 -5.07 -20.14 16.30
N GLY A 256 -4.21 -19.12 16.20
CA GLY A 256 -3.72 -18.34 17.33
C GLY A 256 -4.66 -17.21 17.79
N LEU A 257 -5.67 -16.84 17.00
CA LEU A 257 -6.60 -15.76 17.33
C LEU A 257 -7.60 -16.17 18.43
N PRO A 258 -8.14 -15.21 19.20
CA PRO A 258 -9.20 -15.48 20.16
C PRO A 258 -10.40 -16.17 19.49
N THR A 259 -10.98 -17.15 20.18
CA THR A 259 -12.09 -17.97 19.67
C THR A 259 -13.47 -17.41 20.00
N ASP A 260 -13.53 -16.39 20.86
CA ASP A 260 -14.74 -15.73 21.36
C ASP A 260 -15.13 -14.48 20.55
N VAL A 261 -14.41 -14.17 19.47
CA VAL A 261 -14.67 -13.03 18.57
C VAL A 261 -14.67 -13.44 17.10
N SER A 262 -15.43 -12.70 16.29
CA SER A 262 -15.42 -12.88 14.83
C SER A 262 -14.09 -12.42 14.24
N VAL A 263 -13.59 -13.17 13.25
CA VAL A 263 -12.38 -12.80 12.51
C VAL A 263 -12.78 -12.03 11.26
N CYS A 264 -12.08 -10.94 10.98
CA CYS A 264 -12.15 -10.26 9.69
C CYS A 264 -10.77 -10.29 9.03
N VAL A 265 -10.65 -11.13 8.00
CA VAL A 265 -9.49 -11.16 7.11
C VAL A 265 -9.67 -10.05 6.08
N VAL A 266 -8.60 -9.31 5.80
CA VAL A 266 -8.62 -8.14 4.92
C VAL A 266 -7.45 -8.21 3.94
N ASN A 267 -7.72 -7.92 2.67
CA ASN A 267 -6.71 -7.53 1.71
C ASN A 267 -7.28 -6.50 0.75
N THR A 268 -6.56 -5.41 0.50
CA THR A 268 -6.99 -4.44 -0.52
C THR A 268 -6.48 -4.86 -1.89
N LEU A 269 -5.18 -4.77 -2.15
CA LEU A 269 -4.61 -4.96 -3.50
C LEU A 269 -3.44 -5.94 -3.52
N VAL A 270 -3.33 -6.89 -2.59
CA VAL A 270 -2.23 -7.86 -2.66
C VAL A 270 -2.45 -8.90 -3.76
N LEU A 271 -3.71 -9.22 -4.09
CA LEU A 271 -4.04 -10.35 -4.96
C LEU A 271 -3.73 -10.12 -6.44
N TYR A 272 -3.62 -8.87 -6.92
CA TYR A 272 -3.15 -8.62 -8.30
C TYR A 272 -1.67 -8.94 -8.49
N GLN A 273 -0.91 -9.08 -7.40
CA GLN A 273 0.53 -9.32 -7.42
C GLN A 273 0.89 -10.81 -7.35
N VAL A 274 -0.10 -11.69 -7.22
CA VAL A 274 0.11 -13.13 -7.08
C VAL A 274 -0.50 -13.91 -8.24
N PRO A 275 0.01 -15.12 -8.53
CA PRO A 275 -0.59 -15.98 -9.53
C PRO A 275 -2.05 -16.29 -9.21
N GLU A 276 -2.88 -16.43 -10.24
CA GLU A 276 -4.31 -16.77 -10.12
C GLU A 276 -4.53 -18.03 -9.25
N GLN A 277 -3.67 -19.04 -9.40
CA GLN A 277 -3.75 -20.28 -8.63
C GLN A 277 -3.59 -20.06 -7.13
N LEU A 278 -2.79 -19.06 -6.72
CA LEU A 278 -2.64 -18.70 -5.31
C LEU A 278 -3.93 -18.04 -4.80
N SER A 279 -4.51 -17.13 -5.59
CA SER A 279 -5.78 -16.47 -5.25
C SER A 279 -6.93 -17.49 -5.11
N GLU A 280 -7.01 -18.49 -6.00
CA GLU A 280 -8.00 -19.57 -5.92
C GLU A 280 -7.81 -20.46 -4.69
N ALA A 281 -6.56 -20.83 -4.38
CA ALA A 281 -6.23 -21.62 -3.21
C ALA A 281 -6.56 -20.89 -1.90
N LEU A 282 -6.24 -19.60 -1.82
CA LEU A 282 -6.59 -18.75 -0.69
C LEU A 282 -8.11 -18.64 -0.52
N SER A 283 -8.86 -18.44 -1.62
CA SER A 283 -10.33 -18.39 -1.57
C SER A 283 -10.91 -19.70 -1.03
N THR A 284 -10.44 -20.83 -1.55
CA THR A 284 -10.88 -22.16 -1.11
C THR A 284 -10.60 -22.37 0.39
N PHE A 285 -9.39 -22.00 0.84
CA PHE A 285 -9.00 -22.11 2.24
C PHE A 285 -9.87 -21.25 3.16
N LEU A 286 -10.08 -19.96 2.83
CA LEU A 286 -10.88 -19.06 3.66
C LEU A 286 -12.35 -19.48 3.69
N GLU A 287 -12.90 -19.93 2.56
CA GLU A 287 -14.28 -20.44 2.49
C GLU A 287 -14.47 -21.71 3.35
N ASP A 288 -13.48 -22.61 3.41
CA ASP A 288 -13.49 -23.74 4.35
C ASP A 288 -13.42 -23.26 5.82
N ARG A 289 -12.55 -22.29 6.14
CA ARG A 289 -12.45 -21.72 7.49
C ARG A 289 -13.74 -21.01 7.94
N MET A 290 -14.48 -20.39 7.03
CA MET A 290 -15.81 -19.81 7.33
C MET A 290 -16.84 -20.86 7.76
N THR A 291 -16.60 -22.16 7.50
CA THR A 291 -17.46 -23.25 7.98
C THR A 291 -17.14 -23.67 9.42
N GLN A 292 -15.95 -23.30 9.91
CA GLN A 292 -15.39 -23.75 11.19
C GLN A 292 -15.51 -22.67 12.28
N ARG A 293 -15.52 -21.39 11.90
CA ARG A 293 -15.62 -20.26 12.82
C ARG A 293 -16.30 -19.04 12.16
N PRO A 294 -16.82 -18.08 12.94
CA PRO A 294 -17.28 -16.79 12.43
C PRO A 294 -16.10 -16.04 11.78
N LEU A 295 -16.01 -16.11 10.46
CA LEU A 295 -14.97 -15.47 9.66
C LEU A 295 -15.63 -14.67 8.53
N HIS A 296 -15.17 -13.45 8.38
CA HIS A 296 -15.50 -12.54 7.31
C HIS A 296 -14.23 -12.24 6.52
N TRP A 297 -14.37 -12.08 5.21
CA TRP A 297 -13.24 -11.75 4.35
C TRP A 297 -13.59 -10.53 3.50
N LEU A 298 -12.86 -9.43 3.70
CA LEU A 298 -12.88 -8.25 2.85
C LEU A 298 -11.72 -8.38 1.86
N THR A 299 -12.04 -8.59 0.59
CA THR A 299 -11.03 -8.83 -0.46
C THR A 299 -11.20 -7.87 -1.60
N GLY A 300 -10.13 -7.17 -1.96
CA GLY A 300 -10.13 -6.46 -3.23
C GLY A 300 -9.97 -7.42 -4.40
N GLN A 301 -10.45 -6.98 -5.56
CA GLN A 301 -10.47 -7.80 -6.75
C GLN A 301 -9.05 -8.04 -7.28
N PRO A 302 -8.76 -9.25 -7.80
CA PRO A 302 -7.42 -9.60 -8.29
C PRO A 302 -7.08 -8.93 -9.63
N ASP A 303 -8.08 -8.40 -10.36
CA ASP A 303 -7.88 -7.73 -11.64
C ASP A 303 -7.83 -6.20 -11.46
N LEU A 304 -6.68 -5.60 -11.84
CA LEU A 304 -6.58 -4.16 -12.07
C LEU A 304 -7.01 -3.94 -13.52
N SER A 305 -8.29 -3.66 -13.76
CA SER A 305 -8.85 -3.50 -15.12
C SER A 305 -8.31 -2.29 -15.91
N GLY A 306 -7.21 -1.67 -15.48
CA GLY A 306 -6.65 -0.44 -16.05
C GLY A 306 -7.58 0.77 -15.93
N GLY A 307 -8.70 0.64 -15.21
CA GLY A 307 -9.66 1.71 -14.96
C GLY A 307 -9.26 2.62 -13.81
N GLU A 308 -10.03 3.70 -13.62
CA GLU A 308 -9.86 4.68 -12.53
C GLU A 308 -10.14 4.09 -11.13
N SER A 309 -10.60 2.84 -11.03
CA SER A 309 -11.09 2.25 -9.78
C SER A 309 -10.84 0.76 -9.64
N VAL A 310 -10.89 0.31 -8.39
CA VAL A 310 -10.77 -1.07 -7.94
C VAL A 310 -11.94 -1.41 -7.03
N GLY A 311 -12.32 -2.68 -6.98
CA GLY A 311 -13.43 -3.17 -6.15
C GLY A 311 -13.00 -3.76 -4.81
N LEU A 312 -13.86 -3.69 -3.81
CA LEU A 312 -13.76 -4.44 -2.54
C LEU A 312 -15.03 -5.28 -2.33
N ASP A 313 -14.83 -6.59 -2.20
CA ASP A 313 -15.89 -7.57 -1.96
C ASP A 313 -15.85 -8.03 -0.49
N TRP A 314 -17.03 -8.35 0.03
CA TRP A 314 -17.20 -9.00 1.33
C TRP A 314 -17.74 -10.41 1.15
N LYS A 315 -16.95 -11.39 1.58
CA LYS A 315 -17.34 -12.79 1.66
C LYS A 315 -17.63 -13.21 3.10
N ARG A 316 -18.72 -13.95 3.29
CA ARG A 316 -19.10 -14.55 4.58
C ARG A 316 -19.96 -15.79 4.38
N ARG A 317 -20.08 -16.61 5.42
CA ARG A 317 -21.08 -17.68 5.47
C ARG A 317 -22.45 -17.16 5.93
N THR A 318 -23.50 -17.62 5.26
CA THR A 318 -24.92 -17.46 5.60
C THR A 318 -25.59 -18.83 5.67
N ASP A 319 -26.89 -18.85 6.00
CA ASP A 319 -27.68 -20.09 6.00
C ASP A 319 -27.74 -20.76 4.61
N ASP A 320 -27.62 -19.97 3.53
CA ASP A 320 -27.64 -20.42 2.14
C ASP A 320 -26.26 -20.80 1.57
N GLY A 321 -25.20 -20.73 2.38
CA GLY A 321 -23.83 -21.05 1.98
C GLY A 321 -22.88 -19.85 2.04
N ILE A 322 -21.85 -19.82 1.18
CA ILE A 322 -20.95 -18.66 1.09
C ILE A 322 -21.59 -17.59 0.21
N GLN A 323 -21.74 -16.39 0.76
CA GLN A 323 -22.22 -15.22 0.04
C GLN A 323 -21.05 -14.27 -0.22
N THR A 324 -20.97 -13.76 -1.45
CA THR A 324 -20.09 -12.64 -1.83
C THR A 324 -20.95 -11.41 -2.11
N THR A 325 -20.61 -10.28 -1.49
CA THR A 325 -21.27 -8.98 -1.71
C THR A 325 -20.22 -7.97 -2.16
N HIS A 326 -20.39 -7.39 -3.33
CA HIS A 326 -19.55 -6.30 -3.79
C HIS A 326 -19.95 -5.01 -3.05
N LEU A 327 -19.05 -4.45 -2.24
CA LEU A 327 -19.38 -3.34 -1.32
C LEU A 327 -19.11 -1.97 -1.93
N VAL A 328 -17.98 -1.82 -2.60
CA VAL A 328 -17.45 -0.51 -2.96
C VAL A 328 -16.47 -0.58 -4.12
N ASP A 329 -16.63 0.37 -5.04
CA ASP A 329 -15.61 0.76 -6.00
C ASP A 329 -14.86 1.98 -5.47
N TYR A 330 -13.53 2.01 -5.55
CA TYR A 330 -12.73 3.10 -5.01
C TYR A 330 -11.48 3.37 -5.86
N GLU A 331 -10.96 4.59 -5.76
CA GLU A 331 -9.67 4.93 -6.37
C GLU A 331 -8.55 4.11 -5.70
N PRO A 332 -7.56 3.58 -6.43
CA PRO A 332 -6.52 2.71 -5.86
C PRO A 332 -5.74 3.24 -4.64
N HIS A 333 -5.72 4.55 -4.38
CA HIS A 333 -5.15 5.18 -3.18
C HIS A 333 -6.21 5.80 -2.26
N GLY A 334 -7.50 5.51 -2.44
CA GLY A 334 -8.58 5.93 -1.55
C GLY A 334 -9.00 7.39 -1.68
N ALA A 335 -8.65 8.09 -2.75
CA ALA A 335 -9.06 9.48 -2.95
C ALA A 335 -10.59 9.66 -3.06
N TRP A 336 -11.29 8.63 -3.52
CA TRP A 336 -12.75 8.60 -3.56
C TRP A 336 -13.26 7.17 -3.47
N LEU A 337 -14.53 7.02 -3.08
CA LEU A 337 -15.26 5.76 -3.10
C LEU A 337 -16.71 5.92 -3.61
N SER A 338 -17.24 4.87 -4.22
CA SER A 338 -18.63 4.71 -4.63
C SER A 338 -19.21 3.49 -3.91
N TRP A 339 -19.95 3.75 -2.85
CA TRP A 339 -20.56 2.72 -2.03
C TRP A 339 -21.77 2.12 -2.71
N LEU A 340 -21.87 0.79 -2.69
CA LEU A 340 -22.95 0.07 -3.35
C LEU A 340 -24.08 -0.29 -2.36
N PRO A 341 -25.34 -0.32 -2.82
CA PRO A 341 -26.51 -0.56 -1.96
C PRO A 341 -26.55 -1.93 -1.27
#